data_AF-A0A2V7YN79-F1
#
_entry.id   AF-A0A2V7YN79-F1
#
_cell.length_a   1.000
_cell.length_b   1.000
_cell.length_c   1.000
_cell.angle_alpha   90.00
_cell.angle_beta   90.00
_cell.angle_gamma   90.00
#
_symmetry.space_group_name_H-M   'P 1'
#
loop_
_entity.id
_entity.type
_entity.pdbx_description
1 polymer ?
#
loop_
_entity_poly.entity_id
_entity_poly.type
_entity_poly.pdbx_seq_one_letter_code
_entity_poly.pdbx_strand_id
1 'polypeptide(L)'
;YERYLGSRHPGVEAIADRCRHDLYLLTDHIGVPFEQDGLRDGEHLRPWMTRRLIERMDETGRPWIALRGSRAERFTQAMNAVDRLVAEGWRL
;
A
#
# COMPACT_ATOMS: atom_id res chain seq x y z
N TYR A 1 -10.06 6.65 9.47
CA TYR A 1 -11.05 6.25 10.48
C TYR A 1 -10.36 5.48 11.61
N GLU A 2 -9.84 4.27 11.37
CA GLU A 2 -9.20 3.40 12.38
C GLU A 2 -8.10 4.07 13.21
N ARG A 3 -7.16 4.77 12.57
CA ARG A 3 -6.09 5.49 13.30
C ARG A 3 -6.61 6.44 14.38
N TYR A 4 -7.72 7.13 14.10
CA TYR A 4 -8.25 8.18 14.97
C TYR A 4 -9.31 7.67 15.95
N LEU A 5 -10.06 6.64 15.56
CA LEU A 5 -11.24 6.16 16.30
C LEU A 5 -11.07 4.74 16.85
N GLY A 6 -9.90 4.13 16.64
CA GLY A 6 -9.54 2.81 17.18
C GLY A 6 -10.33 1.62 16.62
N SER A 7 -11.22 1.85 15.66
CA SER A 7 -12.07 0.81 15.08
C SER A 7 -12.19 0.99 13.58
N ARG A 8 -12.61 -0.05 12.85
CA ARG A 8 -12.90 0.05 11.42
C ARG A 8 -14.33 0.55 11.20
N HIS A 9 -14.57 1.25 10.10
CA HIS A 9 -15.91 1.69 9.72
C HIS A 9 -16.48 0.81 8.62
N PRO A 10 -17.65 0.17 8.81
CA PRO A 10 -18.25 -0.71 7.81
C PRO A 10 -18.43 -0.04 6.44
N GLY A 11 -18.75 1.26 6.42
CA GLY A 11 -18.90 2.01 5.16
C GLY A 11 -17.58 2.21 4.40
N VAL A 12 -16.42 2.21 5.09
CA VAL A 12 -15.10 2.29 4.43
C VAL A 12 -14.75 0.93 3.82
N GLU A 13 -14.98 -0.15 4.57
CA GLU A 13 -14.79 -1.52 4.07
C GLU A 13 -15.67 -1.79 2.85
N ALA A 14 -16.95 -1.39 2.89
CA ALA A 14 -17.86 -1.54 1.76
C ALA A 14 -17.40 -0.81 0.49
N ILE A 15 -16.70 0.32 0.62
CA ILE A 15 -16.10 1.01 -0.54
C ILE A 15 -14.91 0.19 -1.07
N ALA A 16 -14.02 -0.26 -0.18
CA ALA A 16 -12.86 -1.05 -0.57
C ALA A 16 -13.27 -2.36 -1.27
N ASP A 17 -14.33 -3.02 -0.81
CA ASP A 17 -14.85 -4.27 -1.38
C ASP A 17 -15.48 -4.09 -2.77
N ARG A 18 -15.96 -2.89 -3.09
CA ARG A 18 -16.44 -2.55 -4.43
C ARG A 18 -15.30 -2.23 -5.39
N CYS A 19 -14.14 -1.82 -4.89
CA CYS A 19 -12.96 -1.52 -5.69
C CYS A 19 -12.15 -2.79 -5.98
N ARG A 20 -12.15 -3.20 -7.25
CA ARG A 20 -11.27 -4.26 -7.76
C ARG A 20 -9.99 -3.64 -8.31
N HIS A 21 -8.85 -4.11 -7.81
CA HIS A 21 -7.53 -3.76 -8.30
C HIS A 21 -6.74 -5.05 -8.46
N ASP A 22 -6.05 -5.17 -9.59
CA ASP A 22 -5.28 -6.37 -9.94
C ASP A 22 -3.95 -6.45 -9.18
N LEU A 23 -3.42 -5.30 -8.73
CA LEU A 23 -2.17 -5.21 -7.98
C LEU A 23 -2.11 -3.95 -7.11
N TYR A 24 -1.65 -4.12 -5.87
CA TYR A 24 -1.30 -3.01 -4.96
C TYR A 24 0.22 -2.90 -4.82
N LEU A 25 0.72 -1.68 -4.98
CA LEU A 25 2.14 -1.36 -4.79
C LEU A 25 2.33 -0.64 -3.45
N LEU A 26 2.84 -1.34 -2.45
CA LEU A 26 3.07 -0.78 -1.12
C LEU A 26 4.48 -0.24 -0.99
N THR A 27 4.64 1.08 -0.98
CA THR A 27 5.95 1.70 -0.69
C THR A 27 6.30 1.55 0.78
N ASP A 28 7.44 0.92 1.07
CA ASP A 28 7.92 0.78 2.44
C ASP A 28 8.31 2.14 3.03
N HIS A 29 8.14 2.27 4.34
CA HIS A 29 8.58 3.44 5.07
C HIS A 29 10.11 3.48 5.25
N ILE A 30 10.76 2.32 5.30
CA ILE A 30 12.22 2.19 5.43
C ILE A 30 12.89 2.69 4.15
N GLY A 31 13.90 3.55 4.27
CA GLY A 31 14.63 4.11 3.12
C GLY A 31 13.85 5.18 2.34
N VAL A 32 12.72 5.65 2.90
CA VAL A 32 11.98 6.81 2.42
C VAL A 32 12.05 7.90 3.49
N PRO A 33 12.80 8.99 3.27
CA PRO A 33 12.88 10.09 4.23
C PRO A 33 11.51 10.69 4.49
N PHE A 34 11.26 11.02 5.76
CA PHE A 34 10.14 11.88 6.12
C PHE A 34 10.54 13.34 5.92
N GLU A 35 9.63 14.14 5.37
CA GLU A 35 9.78 15.59 5.36
C GLU A 35 8.50 16.17 5.95
N GLN A 36 8.64 17.19 6.79
CA GLN A 36 7.47 17.84 7.38
C GLN A 36 6.92 18.87 6.40
N ASP A 37 6.06 18.43 5.50
CA ASP A 37 5.40 19.25 4.49
C ASP A 37 4.09 19.89 4.98
N GLY A 38 3.72 19.66 6.24
CA GLY A 38 2.48 20.15 6.85
C GLY A 38 1.24 19.33 6.50
N LEU A 39 1.37 18.30 5.64
CA LEU A 39 0.28 17.39 5.26
C LEU A 39 0.43 16.01 5.89
N ARG A 40 1.68 15.56 6.11
CA ARG A 40 1.94 14.23 6.65
C ARG A 40 1.84 14.17 8.17
N ASP A 41 1.10 13.18 8.63
CA ASP A 41 1.10 12.77 10.03
C ASP A 41 2.49 12.23 10.43
N GLY A 42 2.94 12.61 11.63
CA GLY A 42 4.33 12.50 12.06
C GLY A 42 5.05 11.16 11.80
N GLU A 43 6.37 11.25 11.60
CA GLU A 43 7.25 10.15 11.16
C GLU A 43 7.09 8.84 11.96
N HIS A 44 6.90 8.94 13.27
CA HIS A 44 6.76 7.79 14.18
C HIS A 44 5.56 6.88 13.88
N LEU A 45 4.57 7.37 13.11
CA LEU A 45 3.38 6.60 12.74
C LEU A 45 3.59 5.72 11.51
N ARG A 46 4.64 5.99 10.73
CA ARG A 46 4.88 5.30 9.46
C ARG A 46 5.07 3.78 9.64
N PRO A 47 5.84 3.30 10.63
CA PRO A 47 5.95 1.85 10.87
C PRO A 47 4.60 1.21 11.21
N TRP A 48 3.77 1.90 12.00
CA TRP A 48 2.42 1.41 12.34
C TRP A 48 1.53 1.34 11.11
N MET A 49 1.51 2.40 10.30
CA MET A 49 0.70 2.47 9.08
C MET A 49 1.12 1.41 8.07
N THR A 50 2.43 1.23 7.83
CA THR A 50 2.94 0.20 6.93
C THR A 50 2.54 -1.19 7.40
N ARG A 51 2.71 -1.51 8.69
CA ARG A 51 2.26 -2.81 9.24
C ARG A 51 0.76 -3.00 9.03
N ARG A 52 -0.04 -1.97 9.31
CA ARG A 52 -1.49 -2.05 9.20
C ARG A 52 -1.97 -2.32 7.77
N LEU A 53 -1.32 -1.72 6.78
CA LEU A 53 -1.59 -1.98 5.38
C LEU A 53 -1.22 -3.42 4.98
N ILE A 54 -0.09 -3.93 5.45
CA ILE A 54 0.33 -5.32 5.20
C ILE A 54 -0.71 -6.31 5.77
N GLU A 55 -1.07 -6.16 7.05
CA GLU A 55 -2.12 -6.97 7.69
C GLU A 55 -3.42 -6.94 6.88
N ARG A 56 -3.76 -5.77 6.31
CA ARG A 56 -4.95 -5.63 5.47
C ARG A 56 -4.88 -6.37 4.16
N MET A 57 -3.76 -6.28 3.45
CA MET A 57 -3.61 -7.01 2.21
C MET A 57 -3.64 -8.52 2.46
N ASP A 58 -2.98 -8.98 3.53
CA ASP A 58 -2.92 -10.40 3.90
C ASP A 58 -4.30 -10.95 4.29
N GLU A 59 -5.04 -10.25 5.14
CA GLU A 59 -6.39 -10.67 5.55
C GLU A 59 -7.41 -10.65 4.41
N THR A 60 -7.24 -9.77 3.42
CA THR A 60 -8.18 -9.66 2.27
C THR A 60 -7.75 -10.50 1.07
N GLY A 61 -6.53 -11.05 1.08
CA GLY A 61 -5.96 -11.77 -0.06
C GLY A 61 -5.73 -10.90 -1.29
N ARG A 62 -5.68 -9.57 -1.14
CA ARG A 62 -5.48 -8.64 -2.26
C ARG A 62 -4.04 -8.76 -2.78
N PRO A 63 -3.82 -8.98 -4.09
CA PRO A 63 -2.47 -9.13 -4.63
C PRO A 63 -1.64 -7.87 -4.40
N TRP A 64 -0.48 -8.00 -3.75
CA TRP A 64 0.35 -6.84 -3.41
C TRP A 64 1.84 -7.17 -3.42
N ILE A 65 2.67 -6.14 -3.58
CA ILE A 65 4.11 -6.22 -3.37
C ILE A 65 4.62 -5.05 -2.54
N ALA A 66 5.69 -5.28 -1.77
CA ALA A 66 6.44 -4.22 -1.09
C ALA A 66 7.50 -3.62 -2.03
N LEU A 67 7.55 -2.30 -2.14
CA LEU A 67 8.61 -1.57 -2.83
C LEU A 67 9.63 -1.06 -1.82
N ARG A 68 10.87 -1.55 -1.93
CA ARG A 68 11.96 -1.26 -0.98
C ARG A 68 13.22 -0.72 -1.66
N GLY A 69 14.13 -0.17 -0.86
CA GLY A 69 15.39 0.38 -1.34
C GLY A 69 15.26 1.86 -1.76
N SER A 70 16.21 2.32 -2.57
CA SER A 70 16.26 3.66 -3.13
C SER A 70 15.07 3.98 -4.05
N ARG A 71 14.90 5.26 -4.40
CA ARG A 71 13.85 5.69 -5.35
C ARG A 71 13.93 4.93 -6.68
N ALA A 72 15.14 4.75 -7.22
CA ALA A 72 15.34 4.06 -8.49
C ALA A 72 14.97 2.58 -8.39
N GLU A 73 15.40 1.89 -7.33
CA GLU A 73 15.06 0.48 -7.09
C GLU A 73 13.55 0.27 -6.93
N ARG A 74 12.86 1.15 -6.19
CA ARG A 74 11.40 1.09 -6.04
C ARG A 74 10.68 1.31 -7.36
N PHE A 75 11.16 2.25 -8.18
CA PHE A 75 10.61 2.49 -9.51
C PHE A 75 10.77 1.27 -10.41
N THR A 76 11.96 0.67 -10.46
CA THR A 76 12.21 -0.56 -11.23
C THR A 76 11.34 -1.72 -10.73
N GLN A 77 11.19 -1.90 -9.41
CA GLN A 77 10.29 -2.93 -8.85
C GLN A 77 8.83 -2.72 -9.29
N ALA A 78 8.35 -1.48 -9.22
CA ALA A 78 6.99 -1.12 -9.64
C ALA A 78 6.77 -1.41 -11.13
N MET A 79 7.67 -0.95 -12.00
CA MET A 79 7.58 -1.17 -13.44
C MET A 79 7.60 -2.67 -13.78
N ASN A 80 8.54 -3.43 -13.20
CA ASN A 80 8.61 -4.87 -13.43
C ASN A 80 7.34 -5.61 -12.99
N ALA A 81 6.69 -5.17 -11.91
CA ALA A 81 5.47 -5.78 -11.43
C ALA A 81 4.26 -5.48 -12.35
N VAL A 82 4.18 -4.24 -12.84
CA VAL A 82 3.16 -3.84 -13.81
C VAL A 82 3.38 -4.55 -15.15
N ASP A 83 4.61 -4.62 -15.64
CA ASP A 83 4.93 -5.29 -16.90
C ASP A 83 4.57 -6.78 -16.85
N ARG A 84 4.85 -7.46 -15.72
CA ARG A 84 4.42 -8.86 -15.51
C ARG A 84 2.90 -8.99 -15.50
N LEU A 85 2.22 -8.11 -14.77
CA LEU A 85 0.75 -8.13 -14.70
C LEU A 85 0.13 -7.97 -16.09
N VAL A 86 0.63 -7.05 -16.90
CA VAL A 86 0.15 -6.83 -18.27
C VAL A 86 0.50 -8.01 -19.18
N ALA A 87 1.70 -8.59 -19.04
CA ALA A 87 2.15 -9.72 -19.84
C ALA A 87 1.39 -11.03 -19.54
N GLU A 88 0.91 -11.22 -18.30
CA GLU A 88 0.03 -12.35 -17.94
C GLU A 88 -1.36 -12.25 -18.60
N GLY A 89 -1.69 -11.10 -19.19
CA GLY A 89 -2.99 -10.79 -19.77
C GLY A 89 -4.02 -10.43 -18.70
N TRP A 90 -4.99 -9.59 -19.07
CA TRP A 90 -6.13 -9.31 -18.18
C TRP A 90 -6.91 -10.62 -17.94
N ARG A 91 -6.84 -11.14 -16.72
CA ARG A 91 -7.79 -12.14 -16.22
C ARG A 91 -9.12 -11.43 -15.95
N LEU A 92 -9.92 -11.21 -17.00
CA LEU A 92 -11.32 -10.74 -16.92
C LEU A 92 -12.24 -11.84 -16.38
#